data_AF-A0A4R3ULS8-F1
#
_entry.id   AF-A0A4R3ULS8-F1
#
_cell.length_a   1.000
_cell.length_b   1.000
_cell.length_c   1.000
_cell.angle_alpha   90.00
_cell.angle_beta   90.00
_cell.angle_gamma   90.00
#
_symmetry.space_group_name_H-M   'P 1'
#
loop_
_entity.id
_entity.type
_entity.pdbx_description
1 polymer ?
#
loop_
_entity_poly.entity_id
_entity_poly.type
_entity_poly.pdbx_seq_one_letter_code
_entity_poly.pdbx_strand_id
1 'polypeptide(L)'
;MRKVLSVVLYIFAVLLGVFGLVAMIGISVPGGLIFMAAAALISPVVMQKISDLTGRGWISPVAAVLAALLIGPIVTAITAPSAEEVALREERRAEAEEEKRQIAEARAEQQRAEERERAKRKAEADAKKAEEKRKKDCSDTVMAFVMSQNFVKRALKAPSTAKFPYAHDGDVAIQKTGECKFRVHGYVDAQNSFGAMIRTPYSIDMEYFPDSKKWGGSNLSM
;
A
#
# COMPACT_ATOMS: atom_id res chain seq x y z
N MET A 1 10.83 -27.96 -44.12
CA MET A 1 10.64 -26.49 -44.19
C MET A 1 9.78 -26.02 -45.36
N ARG A 2 10.01 -26.44 -46.63
CA ARG A 2 9.21 -25.98 -47.79
C ARG A 2 7.69 -26.19 -47.69
N LYS A 3 7.23 -27.32 -47.13
CA LYS A 3 5.79 -27.62 -46.96
C LYS A 3 5.09 -26.69 -45.95
N VAL A 4 5.77 -26.33 -44.86
CA VAL A 4 5.23 -25.42 -43.84
C VAL A 4 5.10 -24.01 -44.39
N LEU A 5 6.09 -23.57 -45.17
CA LEU A 5 6.05 -22.26 -45.83
C LEU A 5 4.88 -22.15 -46.82
N SER A 6 4.58 -23.21 -47.58
CA SER A 6 3.39 -23.24 -48.46
C SER A 6 2.08 -23.15 -47.70
N VAL A 7 1.97 -23.79 -46.54
CA VAL A 7 0.75 -23.74 -45.71
C VAL A 7 0.56 -22.34 -45.12
N VAL A 8 1.64 -21.71 -44.64
CA VAL A 8 1.59 -20.34 -44.10
C VAL A 8 1.22 -19.34 -45.19
N LEU A 9 1.81 -19.46 -46.38
CA LEU A 9 1.47 -18.59 -47.52
C LEU A 9 0.02 -18.77 -47.97
N TYR A 10 -0.50 -20.00 -47.90
CA TYR A 10 -1.90 -20.29 -48.22
C TYR A 10 -2.87 -19.63 -47.22
N ILE A 11 -2.61 -19.77 -45.92
CA ILE A 11 -3.41 -19.13 -44.87
C ILE A 11 -3.41 -17.60 -45.05
N PHE A 12 -2.25 -17.03 -45.36
CA PHE A 12 -2.11 -15.60 -45.61
C PHE A 12 -2.89 -15.14 -46.85
N ALA A 13 -2.85 -15.92 -47.94
CA ALA A 13 -3.62 -15.63 -49.15
C ALA A 13 -5.13 -15.70 -48.91
N VAL A 14 -5.61 -16.68 -48.14
CA VAL A 14 -7.03 -16.79 -47.77
C VAL A 14 -7.47 -15.61 -46.91
N LEU A 15 -6.65 -15.21 -45.92
CA LEU A 15 -6.94 -14.06 -45.07
C LEU A 15 -6.99 -12.75 -45.89
N LEU A 16 -6.06 -12.54 -46.81
CA LEU A 16 -6.07 -11.39 -47.71
C LEU A 16 -7.27 -11.39 -48.66
N GLY A 17 -7.70 -12.56 -49.14
CA GLY A 17 -8.90 -12.68 -49.97
C GLY A 17 -10.17 -12.34 -49.22
N VAL A 18 -10.32 -12.81 -47.99
CA VAL A 18 -11.47 -12.48 -47.13
C VAL A 18 -11.46 -11.00 -46.76
N PHE A 19 -10.29 -10.44 -46.42
CA PHE A 19 -10.16 -9.02 -46.09
C PHE A 19 -10.44 -8.11 -47.31
N GLY A 20 -9.99 -8.51 -48.50
CA GLY A 20 -10.30 -7.81 -49.75
C GLY A 20 -11.79 -7.86 -50.11
N LEU A 21 -12.46 -8.97 -49.84
CA LEU A 21 -13.91 -9.12 -50.07
C LEU A 21 -14.73 -8.27 -49.08
N VAL A 22 -14.29 -8.19 -47.82
CA VAL A 22 -14.87 -7.29 -46.81
C VAL A 22 -14.63 -5.82 -47.19
N ALA A 23 -13.44 -5.49 -47.72
CA ALA A 23 -13.12 -4.14 -48.19
C ALA A 23 -13.91 -3.73 -49.45
N MET A 24 -14.31 -4.67 -50.33
CA MET A 24 -15.16 -4.38 -51.49
C MET A 24 -16.57 -3.90 -51.12
N ILE A 25 -17.09 -4.31 -49.96
CA ILE A 25 -18.42 -3.91 -49.47
C ILE A 25 -18.37 -2.47 -48.91
N GLY A 26 -17.18 -1.97 -48.53
CA GLY A 26 -16.95 -0.60 -48.11
C GLY A 26 -16.26 0.22 -49.22
N ILE A 27 -17.06 0.92 -50.03
CA ILE A 27 -16.66 1.85 -51.12
C ILE A 27 -15.23 2.38 -50.98
N SER A 28 -14.28 1.78 -51.71
CA SER A 28 -13.07 2.46 -52.21
C SER A 28 -12.39 1.61 -53.28
N VAL A 29 -11.98 2.26 -54.36
CA VAL A 29 -11.39 1.69 -55.58
C VAL A 29 -10.10 0.85 -55.40
N PRO A 30 -9.35 0.80 -54.27
CA PRO A 30 -8.20 -0.09 -54.14
C PRO A 30 -8.51 -1.60 -54.06
N GLY A 31 -9.73 -2.00 -53.71
CA GLY A 31 -10.07 -3.42 -53.46
C GLY A 31 -9.96 -4.32 -54.69
N GLY A 32 -10.31 -3.80 -55.88
CA GLY A 32 -10.23 -4.54 -57.14
C GLY A 32 -8.79 -4.90 -57.55
N LEU A 33 -7.83 -4.00 -57.29
CA LEU A 33 -6.42 -4.24 -57.60
C LEU A 33 -5.80 -5.32 -56.72
N ILE A 34 -6.20 -5.39 -55.44
CA ILE A 34 -5.73 -6.42 -54.50
C ILE A 34 -6.32 -7.79 -54.86
N PHE A 35 -7.59 -7.86 -55.29
CA PHE A 35 -8.21 -9.11 -55.73
C PHE A 35 -7.54 -9.65 -57.00
N MET A 36 -7.21 -8.79 -57.97
CA MET A 36 -6.50 -9.17 -59.20
C MET A 36 -5.06 -9.61 -58.92
N ALA A 37 -4.36 -8.96 -57.99
CA ALA A 37 -3.02 -9.37 -57.57
C ALA A 37 -3.01 -10.72 -56.83
N ALA A 38 -4.04 -10.99 -56.01
CA ALA A 38 -4.19 -12.28 -55.32
C ALA A 38 -4.45 -13.43 -56.30
N ALA A 39 -5.24 -13.19 -57.36
CA ALA A 39 -5.49 -14.18 -58.40
C ALA A 39 -4.22 -14.57 -59.19
N ALA A 40 -3.28 -13.63 -59.38
CA ALA A 40 -2.01 -13.88 -60.06
C ALA A 40 -0.99 -14.70 -59.23
N LEU A 41 -1.18 -14.79 -57.91
CA LEU A 41 -0.30 -15.53 -57.00
C LEU A 41 -0.79 -16.97 -56.73
N ILE A 42 -1.93 -17.37 -57.30
CA ILE A 42 -2.43 -18.74 -57.21
C ILE A 42 -1.55 -19.62 -58.11
N SER A 43 -0.66 -20.40 -57.47
CA SER A 43 0.19 -21.39 -58.13
C SER A 43 -0.62 -22.31 -59.05
N PRO A 44 -0.13 -22.66 -60.26
CA PRO A 44 -0.81 -23.55 -61.20
C PRO A 44 -1.18 -24.93 -60.61
N VAL A 45 -0.53 -25.33 -59.50
CA VAL A 45 -0.84 -26.58 -58.77
C VAL A 45 -2.19 -26.51 -58.03
N VAL A 46 -2.64 -25.33 -57.62
CA VAL A 46 -3.94 -25.14 -56.94
C VAL A 46 -5.10 -25.16 -57.94
N MET A 47 -4.88 -24.67 -59.17
CA MET A 47 -5.87 -24.82 -60.25
C MET A 47 -6.17 -26.29 -60.56
N GLN A 48 -5.15 -27.16 -60.51
CA GLN A 48 -5.32 -28.59 -60.75
C GLN A 48 -6.13 -29.30 -59.65
N LYS A 49 -6.05 -28.84 -58.40
CA LYS A 49 -6.75 -29.48 -57.27
C LYS A 49 -8.18 -28.99 -57.08
N ILE A 50 -8.47 -27.76 -57.49
CA ILE A 50 -9.85 -27.24 -57.58
C ILE A 50 -10.56 -27.88 -58.79
N SER A 51 -9.85 -28.18 -59.89
CA SER A 51 -10.42 -28.96 -61.01
C SER A 51 -10.76 -30.39 -60.61
N ASP A 52 -9.97 -31.02 -59.73
CA ASP A 52 -10.26 -32.39 -59.27
C ASP A 52 -11.47 -32.47 -58.33
N LEU A 53 -11.72 -31.43 -57.52
CA LEU A 53 -12.94 -31.29 -56.70
C LEU A 53 -14.18 -30.89 -57.51
N THR A 54 -14.01 -30.41 -58.74
CA THR A 54 -15.09 -30.11 -59.70
C THR A 54 -15.23 -31.18 -60.79
N GLY A 55 -14.52 -32.30 -60.66
CA GLY A 55 -14.47 -33.42 -61.61
C GLY A 55 -15.72 -34.32 -61.67
N ARG A 56 -16.84 -33.93 -61.06
CA ARG A 56 -18.15 -34.58 -61.27
C ARG A 56 -19.17 -33.50 -61.58
N GLY A 57 -19.48 -33.40 -62.88
CA GLY A 57 -20.20 -32.29 -63.49
C GLY A 57 -21.45 -31.87 -62.72
N TRP A 58 -21.53 -30.56 -62.48
CA TRP A 58 -22.73 -29.72 -62.44
C TRP A 58 -22.83 -28.72 -61.27
N ILE A 59 -21.80 -28.53 -60.45
CA ILE A 59 -21.79 -27.41 -59.49
C ILE A 59 -20.67 -26.45 -59.87
N SER A 60 -21.05 -25.40 -60.60
CA SER A 60 -20.17 -24.26 -60.90
C SER A 60 -19.54 -23.72 -59.61
N PRO A 61 -18.30 -23.20 -59.60
CA PRO A 61 -17.76 -22.46 -58.45
C PRO A 61 -18.70 -21.34 -57.98
N VAL A 62 -19.53 -20.79 -58.88
CA VAL A 62 -20.63 -19.88 -58.56
C VAL A 62 -21.69 -20.55 -57.68
N ALA A 63 -22.05 -21.80 -57.96
CA ALA A 63 -23.03 -22.57 -57.20
C ALA A 63 -22.50 -23.00 -55.81
N ALA A 64 -21.19 -23.22 -55.65
CA ALA A 64 -20.58 -23.47 -54.34
C ALA A 64 -20.60 -22.20 -53.45
N VAL A 65 -20.29 -21.03 -54.03
CA VAL A 65 -20.38 -19.75 -53.33
C VAL A 65 -21.84 -19.40 -52.98
N LEU A 66 -22.78 -19.66 -53.89
CA LEU A 66 -24.21 -19.51 -53.63
C LEU A 66 -24.69 -20.46 -52.52
N ALA A 67 -24.24 -21.72 -52.51
CA ALA A 67 -24.57 -22.66 -51.45
C ALA A 67 -24.03 -22.19 -50.08
N ALA A 68 -22.81 -21.67 -50.01
CA ALA A 68 -22.25 -21.12 -48.77
C ALA A 68 -23.01 -19.86 -48.29
N LEU A 69 -23.42 -18.99 -49.22
CA LEU A 69 -24.24 -17.80 -48.92
C LEU A 69 -25.68 -18.14 -48.49
N LEU A 70 -26.22 -19.26 -48.96
CA LEU A 70 -27.55 -19.74 -48.57
C LEU A 70 -27.53 -20.53 -47.25
N ILE A 71 -26.47 -21.31 -47.00
CA ILE A 71 -26.36 -22.14 -45.79
C ILE A 71 -25.86 -21.33 -44.58
N GLY A 72 -24.97 -20.34 -44.79
CA GLY A 72 -24.40 -19.51 -43.71
C GLY A 72 -25.44 -18.81 -42.81
N PRO A 73 -26.47 -18.14 -43.37
CA PRO A 73 -27.55 -17.53 -42.60
C PRO A 73 -28.39 -18.57 -41.84
N ILE A 74 -28.63 -19.74 -42.46
CA ILE A 74 -29.42 -20.82 -41.85
C ILE A 74 -28.67 -21.43 -40.67
N VAL A 75 -27.37 -21.72 -40.82
CA VAL A 75 -26.53 -22.23 -39.72
C VAL A 75 -26.46 -21.21 -38.58
N THR A 76 -26.32 -19.93 -38.91
CA THR A 76 -26.31 -18.86 -37.90
C THR A 76 -27.65 -18.77 -37.16
N ALA A 77 -28.78 -18.87 -37.87
CA ALA A 77 -30.11 -18.89 -37.27
C ALA A 77 -30.38 -20.14 -36.40
N ILE A 78 -29.82 -21.30 -36.76
CA ILE A 78 -29.94 -22.55 -35.98
C ILE A 78 -29.05 -22.51 -34.73
N THR A 79 -27.88 -21.87 -34.80
CA THR A 79 -26.93 -21.76 -33.67
C THR A 79 -27.14 -20.53 -32.79
N ALA A 80 -27.97 -19.58 -33.22
CA ALA A 80 -28.28 -18.41 -32.43
C ALA A 80 -29.05 -18.84 -31.17
N PRO A 81 -28.62 -18.41 -29.97
CA PRO A 81 -29.38 -18.68 -28.76
C PRO A 81 -30.79 -18.08 -28.90
N SER A 82 -31.79 -18.79 -28.36
CA SER A 82 -33.15 -18.26 -28.35
C SER A 82 -33.19 -16.96 -27.52
N ALA A 83 -34.17 -16.10 -27.78
CA ALA A 83 -34.34 -14.85 -27.02
C ALA A 83 -34.46 -15.11 -25.49
N GLU A 84 -35.05 -16.24 -25.10
CA GLU A 84 -35.17 -16.68 -23.72
C GLU A 84 -33.81 -17.05 -23.09
N GLU A 85 -32.92 -17.73 -23.83
CA GLU A 85 -31.57 -18.04 -23.36
C GLU A 85 -30.70 -16.78 -23.20
N VAL A 86 -30.92 -15.76 -24.03
CA VAL A 86 -30.24 -14.47 -23.90
C VAL A 86 -30.72 -13.74 -22.64
N ALA A 87 -32.03 -13.65 -22.42
CA ALA A 87 -32.61 -13.03 -21.23
C ALA A 87 -32.11 -13.69 -19.92
N LEU A 88 -32.14 -15.02 -19.85
CA LEU A 88 -31.63 -15.78 -18.68
C LEU A 88 -30.12 -15.60 -18.45
N ARG A 89 -29.33 -15.40 -19.52
CA ARG A 89 -27.89 -15.09 -19.39
C ARG A 89 -27.66 -13.67 -18.89
N GLU A 90 -28.51 -12.72 -19.27
CA GLU A 90 -28.44 -11.33 -18.76
C GLU A 90 -28.83 -11.25 -17.28
N GLU A 91 -29.89 -11.94 -16.87
CA GLU A 91 -30.29 -12.02 -15.45
C GLU A 91 -29.18 -12.63 -14.58
N ARG A 92 -28.62 -13.78 -14.97
CA ARG A 92 -27.49 -14.39 -14.24
C ARG A 92 -26.25 -13.50 -14.20
N ARG A 93 -26.03 -12.67 -15.22
CA ARG A 93 -24.94 -11.67 -15.22
C ARG A 93 -25.24 -10.56 -14.23
N ALA A 94 -26.48 -10.07 -14.18
CA ALA A 94 -26.90 -9.06 -13.23
C ALA A 94 -26.78 -9.56 -11.78
N GLU A 95 -27.26 -10.76 -11.48
CA GLU A 95 -27.12 -11.40 -10.16
C GLU A 95 -25.65 -11.60 -9.78
N ALA A 96 -24.82 -12.11 -10.71
CA ALA A 96 -23.39 -12.29 -10.46
C ALA A 96 -22.65 -10.96 -10.26
N GLU A 97 -23.10 -9.87 -10.89
CA GLU A 97 -22.58 -8.52 -10.65
C GLU A 97 -23.01 -7.98 -9.29
N GLU A 98 -24.25 -8.20 -8.88
CA GLU A 98 -24.75 -7.82 -7.55
C GLU A 98 -24.00 -8.57 -6.45
N GLU A 99 -23.84 -9.89 -6.57
CA GLU A 99 -23.06 -10.71 -5.63
C GLU A 99 -21.61 -10.21 -5.55
N LYS A 100 -20.98 -9.90 -6.69
CA LYS A 100 -19.63 -9.31 -6.70
C LYS A 100 -19.58 -7.97 -5.99
N ARG A 101 -20.59 -7.11 -6.14
CA ARG A 101 -20.68 -5.82 -5.44
C ARG A 101 -20.84 -6.03 -3.93
N GLN A 102 -21.72 -6.93 -3.51
CA GLN A 102 -21.91 -7.26 -2.10
C GLN A 102 -20.64 -7.84 -1.47
N ILE A 103 -19.95 -8.75 -2.17
CA ILE A 103 -18.66 -9.29 -1.71
C ILE A 103 -17.59 -8.18 -1.64
N ALA A 104 -17.55 -7.29 -2.63
CA ALA A 104 -16.60 -6.17 -2.63
C ALA A 104 -16.86 -5.21 -1.46
N GLU A 105 -18.12 -4.91 -1.18
CA GLU A 105 -18.53 -4.07 -0.05
C GLU A 105 -18.21 -4.74 1.29
N ALA A 106 -18.56 -6.01 1.47
CA ALA A 106 -18.25 -6.77 2.68
C ALA A 106 -16.72 -6.85 2.92
N ARG A 107 -15.93 -7.05 1.86
CA ARG A 107 -14.45 -7.01 1.95
C ARG A 107 -13.94 -5.62 2.31
N ALA A 108 -14.51 -4.56 1.75
CA ALA A 108 -14.13 -3.19 2.09
C ALA A 108 -14.48 -2.84 3.54
N GLU A 109 -15.63 -3.32 4.05
CA GLU A 109 -16.02 -3.16 5.45
C GLU A 109 -15.08 -3.92 6.39
N GLN A 110 -14.76 -5.18 6.07
CA GLN A 110 -13.79 -5.97 6.82
C GLN A 110 -12.43 -5.29 6.89
N GLN A 111 -11.92 -4.78 5.77
CA GLN A 111 -10.64 -4.04 5.73
C GLN A 111 -10.69 -2.78 6.61
N ARG A 112 -11.78 -2.02 6.57
CA ARG A 112 -11.96 -0.84 7.42
C ARG A 112 -12.03 -1.23 8.90
N ALA A 113 -12.70 -2.33 9.24
CA ALA A 113 -12.78 -2.82 10.61
C ALA A 113 -11.39 -3.26 11.13
N GLU A 114 -10.63 -4.02 10.32
CA GLU A 114 -9.26 -4.42 10.63
C GLU A 114 -8.32 -3.22 10.79
N GLU A 115 -8.44 -2.21 9.93
CA GLU A 115 -7.65 -0.99 10.02
C GLU A 115 -7.97 -0.20 11.30
N ARG A 116 -9.25 -0.08 11.66
CA ARG A 116 -9.69 0.54 12.92
C ARG A 116 -9.14 -0.21 14.13
N GLU A 117 -9.22 -1.53 14.14
CA GLU A 117 -8.66 -2.36 15.22
C GLU A 117 -7.13 -2.24 15.28
N ARG A 118 -6.44 -2.20 14.15
CA ARG A 118 -5.00 -1.98 14.08
C ARG A 118 -4.63 -0.59 14.60
N ALA A 119 -5.37 0.45 14.23
CA ALA A 119 -5.17 1.80 14.71
C ALA A 119 -5.39 1.89 16.23
N LYS A 120 -6.45 1.26 16.74
CA LYS A 120 -6.73 1.17 18.18
C LYS A 120 -5.60 0.48 18.93
N ARG A 121 -5.15 -0.71 18.48
CA ARG A 121 -4.02 -1.44 19.08
C ARG A 121 -2.74 -0.62 19.06
N LYS A 122 -2.47 0.10 17.98
CA LYS A 122 -1.32 0.99 17.88
C LYS A 122 -1.41 2.14 18.88
N ALA A 123 -2.56 2.80 18.97
CA ALA A 123 -2.79 3.89 19.93
C ALA A 123 -2.64 3.42 21.38
N GLU A 124 -3.18 2.25 21.72
CA GLU A 124 -3.02 1.63 23.04
C GLU A 124 -1.55 1.30 23.35
N ALA A 125 -0.82 0.73 22.38
CA ALA A 125 0.60 0.43 22.53
C ALA A 125 1.45 1.70 22.70
N ASP A 126 1.16 2.75 21.92
CA ASP A 126 1.85 4.03 22.00
C ASP A 126 1.54 4.75 23.33
N ALA A 127 0.29 4.69 23.81
CA ALA A 127 -0.10 5.20 25.12
C ALA A 127 0.62 4.47 26.26
N LYS A 128 0.69 3.13 26.20
CA LYS A 128 1.42 2.32 27.18
C LYS A 128 2.91 2.66 27.20
N LYS A 129 3.55 2.78 26.03
CA LYS A 129 4.96 3.19 25.92
C LYS A 129 5.19 4.59 26.47
N ALA A 130 4.27 5.53 26.21
CA ALA A 130 4.35 6.88 26.76
C ALA A 130 4.24 6.88 28.29
N GLU A 131 3.35 6.07 28.86
CA GLU A 131 3.22 5.88 30.30
C GLU A 131 4.47 5.26 30.93
N GLU A 132 5.02 4.19 30.34
CA GLU A 132 6.25 3.55 30.80
C GLU A 132 7.44 4.51 30.76
N LYS A 133 7.57 5.28 29.67
CA LYS A 133 8.58 6.33 29.57
C LYS A 133 8.39 7.41 30.62
N ARG A 134 7.15 7.87 30.86
CA ARG A 134 6.84 8.86 31.90
C ARG A 134 7.23 8.34 33.29
N LYS A 135 6.91 7.08 33.61
CA LYS A 135 7.29 6.43 34.86
C LYS A 135 8.81 6.37 35.02
N LYS A 136 9.53 6.02 33.96
CA LYS A 136 10.99 5.98 33.94
C LYS A 136 11.59 7.36 34.22
N ASP A 137 11.16 8.38 33.48
CA ASP A 137 11.66 9.74 33.66
C ASP A 137 11.36 10.26 35.08
N CYS A 138 10.20 9.92 35.63
CA CYS A 138 9.79 10.25 37.00
C CYS A 138 10.36 9.31 38.08
N SER A 139 11.33 8.47 37.75
CA SER A 139 12.05 7.60 38.69
C SER A 139 13.54 7.94 38.79
N ASP A 140 14.03 8.94 38.05
CA ASP A 140 15.42 9.34 38.03
C ASP A 140 15.79 10.20 39.27
N THR A 141 16.13 9.51 40.36
CA THR A 141 16.55 10.11 41.63
C THR A 141 17.88 10.85 41.49
N VAL A 142 18.81 10.33 40.69
CA VAL A 142 20.11 10.96 40.46
C VAL A 142 19.93 12.31 39.78
N MET A 143 19.07 12.39 38.77
CA MET A 143 18.76 13.66 38.11
C MET A 143 18.09 14.64 39.07
N ALA A 144 17.20 14.18 39.97
CA ALA A 144 16.62 15.04 41.00
C ALA A 144 17.69 15.69 41.88
N PHE A 145 18.69 14.92 42.32
CA PHE A 145 19.83 15.44 43.07
C PHE A 145 20.66 16.43 42.24
N VAL A 146 21.06 16.07 41.02
CA VAL A 146 21.84 16.96 40.13
C VAL A 146 21.13 18.29 39.90
N MET A 147 19.82 18.25 39.64
CA MET A 147 19.02 19.44 39.40
C MET A 147 18.85 20.29 40.66
N SER A 148 18.76 19.66 41.84
CA SER A 148 18.67 20.37 43.12
C SER A 148 19.87 21.28 43.38
N GLN A 149 21.06 20.90 42.91
CA GLN A 149 22.29 21.68 43.07
C GLN A 149 22.18 23.07 42.43
N ASN A 150 21.42 23.21 41.34
CA ASN A 150 21.19 24.50 40.69
C ASN A 150 20.35 25.44 41.57
N PHE A 151 19.40 24.91 42.35
CA PHE A 151 18.60 25.70 43.29
C PHE A 151 19.46 26.12 44.48
N VAL A 152 20.24 25.19 45.04
CA VAL A 152 21.17 25.47 46.14
C VAL A 152 22.19 26.52 45.74
N LYS A 153 22.81 26.40 44.56
CA LYS A 153 23.79 27.38 44.05
C LYS A 153 23.23 28.80 44.01
N ARG A 154 21.95 28.99 43.67
CA ARG A 154 21.31 30.32 43.63
C ARG A 154 21.12 30.94 45.02
N ALA A 155 21.10 30.15 46.07
CA ALA A 155 20.97 30.62 47.45
C ALA A 155 22.33 30.98 48.10
N LEU A 156 23.44 30.52 47.53
CA LEU A 156 24.79 30.71 48.09
C LEU A 156 25.34 32.11 47.83
N LYS A 157 26.18 32.60 48.75
CA LYS A 157 26.90 33.89 48.60
C LYS A 157 27.99 33.85 47.52
N ALA A 158 28.67 32.70 47.37
CA ALA A 158 29.70 32.49 46.37
C ALA A 158 29.42 31.22 45.55
N PRO A 159 28.43 31.24 44.62
CA PRO A 159 27.96 30.06 43.90
C PRO A 159 29.04 29.30 43.12
N SER A 160 30.06 30.02 42.63
CA SER A 160 31.18 29.46 41.88
C SER A 160 32.12 28.60 42.73
N THR A 161 32.07 28.73 44.06
CA THR A 161 32.91 27.95 44.99
C THR A 161 32.24 26.68 45.49
N ALA A 162 30.96 26.48 45.15
CA ALA A 162 30.15 25.39 45.66
C ALA A 162 30.64 24.01 45.16
N LYS A 163 30.89 23.10 46.12
CA LYS A 163 31.24 21.70 45.87
C LYS A 163 30.17 20.80 46.48
N PHE A 164 29.68 19.86 45.68
CA PHE A 164 28.63 18.92 46.07
C PHE A 164 29.19 17.49 46.13
N PRO A 165 28.64 16.64 47.02
CA PRO A 165 28.94 15.21 47.04
C PRO A 165 28.40 14.49 45.79
N TYR A 166 28.78 13.22 45.63
CA TYR A 166 28.14 12.34 44.65
C TYR A 166 26.77 11.88 45.15
N ALA A 167 25.85 11.59 44.24
CA ALA A 167 24.49 11.19 44.56
C ALA A 167 24.39 9.88 45.38
N HIS A 168 25.44 9.06 45.37
CA HIS A 168 25.52 7.77 46.06
C HIS A 168 26.37 7.83 47.35
N ASP A 169 26.86 9.02 47.73
CA ASP A 169 27.58 9.18 48.99
C ASP A 169 26.62 8.94 50.17
N GLY A 170 27.10 8.33 51.25
CA GLY A 170 26.26 7.92 52.40
C GLY A 170 25.55 9.07 53.13
N ASP A 171 26.04 10.30 52.96
CA ASP A 171 25.46 11.52 53.53
C ASP A 171 24.41 12.18 52.60
N VAL A 172 24.11 11.57 51.45
CA VAL A 172 23.09 12.02 50.49
C VAL A 172 21.91 11.05 50.55
N ALA A 173 20.71 11.60 50.73
CA ALA A 173 19.47 10.83 50.71
C ALA A 173 18.46 11.44 49.75
N ILE A 174 17.93 10.62 48.85
CA ILE A 174 16.93 11.02 47.86
C ILE A 174 15.70 10.14 48.05
N GLN A 175 14.61 10.72 48.51
CA GLN A 175 13.36 10.03 48.79
C GLN A 175 12.32 10.40 47.74
N LYS A 176 11.64 9.42 47.16
CA LYS A 176 10.50 9.68 46.28
C LYS A 176 9.25 9.92 47.14
N THR A 177 8.65 11.10 47.03
CA THR A 177 7.50 11.53 47.83
C THR A 177 6.18 11.50 47.06
N GLY A 178 6.23 11.34 45.72
CA GLY A 178 5.05 11.23 44.87
C GLY A 178 5.40 10.93 43.40
N GLU A 179 4.42 11.05 42.50
CA GLU A 179 4.67 10.96 41.06
C GLU A 179 5.54 12.15 40.64
N CYS A 180 6.73 11.87 40.12
CA CYS A 180 7.74 12.87 39.71
C CYS A 180 8.20 13.83 40.83
N LYS A 181 7.95 13.50 42.11
CA LYS A 181 8.28 14.31 43.28
C LYS A 181 9.31 13.63 44.16
N PHE A 182 10.29 14.41 44.59
CA PHE A 182 11.44 13.92 45.33
C PHE A 182 11.78 14.88 46.47
N ARG A 183 12.22 14.33 47.59
CA ARG A 183 12.86 15.09 48.66
C ARG A 183 14.33 14.75 48.67
N VAL A 184 15.16 15.76 48.47
CA VAL A 184 16.62 15.63 48.42
C VAL A 184 17.19 16.16 49.73
N HIS A 185 18.10 15.37 50.31
CA HIS A 185 18.94 15.75 51.44
C HIS A 185 20.40 15.56 51.04
N GLY A 186 21.23 16.53 51.37
CA GLY A 186 22.67 16.47 51.14
C GLY A 186 23.38 17.63 51.79
N TYR A 187 24.60 17.91 51.36
CA TYR A 187 25.36 19.05 51.82
C TYR A 187 26.06 19.76 50.65
N VAL A 188 26.47 21.00 50.90
CA VAL A 188 27.32 21.78 49.99
C VAL A 188 28.46 22.40 50.77
N ASP A 189 29.67 22.29 50.23
CA ASP A 189 30.84 22.99 50.74
C ASP A 189 31.03 24.27 49.90
N ALA A 190 30.89 25.46 50.51
CA ALA A 190 30.99 26.74 49.81
C ALA A 190 31.60 27.85 50.68
N GLN A 191 32.13 28.90 50.05
CA GLN A 191 32.65 30.05 50.78
C GLN A 191 31.53 30.93 51.34
N ASN A 192 31.68 31.35 52.59
CA ASN A 192 30.86 32.41 53.19
C ASN A 192 31.41 33.81 52.83
N SER A 193 30.79 34.87 53.37
CA SER A 193 31.20 36.26 53.13
C SER A 193 32.61 36.62 53.62
N PHE A 194 33.25 35.77 54.44
CA PHE A 194 34.62 35.93 54.92
C PHE A 194 35.64 35.08 54.15
N GLY A 195 35.21 34.39 53.08
CA GLY A 195 36.07 33.53 52.27
C GLY A 195 36.38 32.16 52.89
N ALA A 196 35.81 31.84 54.05
CA ALA A 196 36.00 30.53 54.69
C ALA A 196 35.09 29.48 54.04
N MET A 197 35.65 28.29 53.78
CA MET A 197 34.88 27.13 53.29
C MET A 197 34.07 26.53 54.43
N ILE A 198 32.75 26.50 54.28
CA ILE A 198 31.81 25.94 55.26
C ILE A 198 30.96 24.86 54.61
N ARG A 199 30.77 23.75 55.32
CA ARG A 199 29.81 22.71 54.96
C ARG A 199 28.43 23.08 55.47
N THR A 200 27.46 23.20 54.57
CA THR A 200 26.07 23.50 54.92
C THR A 200 25.18 22.34 54.47
N PRO A 201 24.48 21.65 55.40
CA PRO A 201 23.48 20.67 55.02
C PRO A 201 22.29 21.38 54.36
N TYR A 202 21.61 20.72 53.43
CA TYR A 202 20.41 21.26 52.82
C TYR A 202 19.35 20.19 52.62
N SER A 203 18.09 20.64 52.55
CA SER A 203 16.96 19.86 52.10
C SER A 203 16.11 20.66 51.12
N ILE A 204 15.59 20.01 50.08
CA ILE A 204 14.74 20.64 49.07
C ILE A 204 13.76 19.63 48.47
N ASP A 205 12.54 20.12 48.20
CA ASP A 205 11.52 19.39 47.48
C ASP A 205 11.64 19.67 45.98
N MET A 206 11.87 18.61 45.21
CA MET A 206 12.05 18.64 43.76
C MET A 206 10.84 18.03 43.05
N GLU A 207 10.43 18.65 41.94
CA GLU A 207 9.36 18.15 41.07
C GLU A 207 9.82 18.17 39.61
N TYR A 208 9.68 17.05 38.92
CA TYR A 208 9.91 16.96 37.48
C TYR A 208 8.60 17.11 36.72
N PHE A 209 8.58 17.95 35.69
CA PHE A 209 7.44 18.19 34.82
C PHE A 209 7.68 17.53 33.46
N PRO A 210 7.16 16.30 33.20
CA PRO A 210 7.48 15.53 31.99
C PRO A 210 7.09 16.24 30.69
N ASP A 211 5.96 16.94 30.70
CA ASP A 211 5.42 17.63 29.51
C ASP A 211 6.34 18.75 29.02
N SER A 212 6.97 19.47 29.95
CA SER A 212 7.88 20.58 29.64
C SER A 212 9.37 20.22 29.78
N LYS A 213 9.68 19.03 30.30
CA LYS A 213 11.03 18.56 30.64
C LYS A 213 11.79 19.53 31.56
N LYS A 214 11.07 20.13 32.51
CA LYS A 214 11.63 21.10 33.47
C LYS A 214 11.63 20.54 34.88
N TRP A 215 12.48 21.11 35.72
CA TRP A 215 12.55 20.83 37.15
C TRP A 215 12.12 22.05 37.95
N GLY A 216 11.25 21.82 38.93
CA GLY A 216 10.89 22.77 39.98
C GLY A 216 11.58 22.38 41.29
N GLY A 217 11.87 23.40 42.10
CA GLY A 217 12.43 23.24 43.44
C GLY A 217 11.67 24.15 44.40
N SER A 218 11.28 23.62 45.55
CA SER A 218 10.52 24.32 46.59
C SER A 218 10.98 23.88 47.98
N ASN A 219 10.60 24.61 49.03
CA ASN A 219 10.93 24.29 50.42
C ASN A 219 12.44 24.08 50.66
N LEU A 220 13.29 24.91 50.05
CA LEU A 220 14.73 24.87 50.29
C LEU A 220 15.02 25.32 51.74
N SER A 221 15.66 24.44 52.50
CA SER A 221 16.19 24.69 53.84
C SER A 221 17.70 24.48 53.84
N MET A 222 18.44 25.41 54.45
CA MET A 222 19.91 25.43 54.56
C MET A 222 20.36 26.00 55.90
#